data_AF-A0A0S2FCU8-F1
#
_entry.id   AF-A0A0S2FCU8-F1
#
_cell.length_a   1.000
_cell.length_b   1.000
_cell.length_c   1.000
_cell.angle_alpha   90.00
_cell.angle_beta   90.00
_cell.angle_gamma   90.00
#
_symmetry.space_group_name_H-M   'P 1'
#
loop_
_entity.id
_entity.type
_entity.pdbx_description
1 polymer ?
#
loop_
_entity_poly.entity_id
_entity_poly.type
_entity_poly.pdbx_seq_one_letter_code
_entity_poly.pdbx_strand_id
1 'polypeptide(L)' 'MLDFEAGRATSKRMQPGSRLVAVVSVLRNPQQEINYGSGKAVAGESIADAGEPLRVRWYGGSYLEIPLSR' A
#
# COMPACT_ATOMS: atom_id res chain seq x y z
N MET A 1 6.57 -14.03 -6.41
CA MET A 1 6.49 -13.20 -5.19
C MET A 1 6.50 -11.76 -5.66
N LEU A 2 5.56 -10.92 -5.23
CA LEU A 2 5.65 -9.50 -5.55
C LEU A 2 6.74 -8.94 -4.63
N ASP A 3 7.84 -8.45 -5.19
CA ASP A 3 8.87 -7.81 -4.38
C ASP A 3 8.30 -6.50 -3.84
N PHE A 4 8.05 -6.48 -2.52
CA PHE A 4 7.61 -5.29 -1.83
C PHE A 4 8.84 -4.54 -1.31
N GLU A 5 9.07 -3.35 -1.84
CA GLU A 5 10.01 -2.40 -1.24
C GLU A 5 9.25 -1.39 -0.39
N ALA A 6 9.68 -1.24 0.86
CA ALA A 6 9.13 -0.23 1.75
C ALA A 6 9.53 1.17 1.25
N GLY A 7 8.58 1.91 0.68
CA GLY A 7 8.85 3.27 0.14
C GLY A 7 9.32 4.28 1.19
N ARG A 8 9.06 4.05 2.48
CA ARG A 8 9.57 4.84 3.62
C ARG A 8 9.69 3.95 4.86
N ALA A 9 10.71 4.19 5.68
CA ALA A 9 10.89 3.57 7.00
C ALA A 9 10.86 4.63 8.10
N THR A 10 10.38 4.27 9.29
CA THR A 10 10.40 5.14 10.47
C THR A 10 10.63 4.34 11.74
N SER A 11 11.20 4.99 12.76
CA SER A 11 11.26 4.48 14.13
C SER A 11 10.65 5.54 15.04
N LYS A 12 9.69 5.13 15.88
CA LYS A 12 9.00 6.04 16.79
C LYS A 12 8.71 5.35 18.11
N ARG A 13 9.19 5.95 19.21
CA ARG A 13 8.76 5.57 20.56
C ARG A 13 7.32 6.02 20.79
N MET A 14 6.43 5.07 21.06
CA MET A 14 5.03 5.34 21.36
C MET A 14 4.85 5.67 22.85
N GLN A 15 4.09 6.72 23.15
CA GLN A 15 3.77 7.09 24.53
C GLN A 15 2.62 6.23 25.06
N PRO A 16 2.47 6.06 26.38
CA PRO A 16 1.31 5.40 26.97
C PRO A 16 -0.01 5.98 26.42
N GLY A 17 -0.95 5.10 26.07
CA GLY A 17 -2.24 5.46 25.46
C GLY A 17 -2.21 5.65 23.94
N SER A 18 -1.05 5.60 23.30
CA SER A 18 -0.94 5.67 21.83
C SER A 18 -1.48 4.39 21.17
N ARG A 19 -2.00 4.52 19.94
CA ARG A 19 -2.45 3.39 19.11
C ARG A 19 -1.71 3.38 17.77
N LEU A 20 -1.49 2.19 17.24
CA LEU A 20 -1.02 2.01 15.89
C LEU A 20 -2.22 1.84 14.96
N VAL A 21 -2.23 2.57 13.84
CA VAL A 21 -3.26 2.48 12.81
C VAL A 21 -2.57 2.25 11.47
N ALA A 22 -3.03 1.24 10.74
CA ALA A 22 -2.57 0.96 9.37
C ALA A 22 -3.67 1.33 8.38
N VAL A 23 -3.28 1.99 7.29
CA VAL A 23 -4.18 2.41 6.21
C VAL A 23 -3.71 1.75 4.92
N VAL A 24 -4.58 0.96 4.30
CA VAL A 24 -4.35 0.40 2.96
C VAL A 24 -5.14 1.25 1.96
N SER A 25 -4.43 1.85 1.00
CA SER A 25 -5.02 2.75 0.02
C SER A 25 -4.22 2.75 -1.28
N VAL A 26 -4.81 3.27 -2.36
CA VAL A 26 -4.10 3.54 -3.61
C VAL A 26 -3.34 4.85 -3.44
N LEU A 27 -2.02 4.81 -3.64
CA LEU A 27 -1.18 6.00 -3.65
C LEU A 27 -1.49 6.84 -4.89
N ARG A 28 -2.23 7.93 -4.70
CA ARG A 28 -2.51 8.92 -5.75
C ARG A 28 -1.81 10.23 -5.39
N ASN A 29 -0.67 10.49 -6.03
CA ASN A 29 0.03 11.77 -5.91
C ASN A 29 0.71 12.13 -7.25
N PRO A 30 1.06 13.41 -7.48
CA PRO A 30 1.66 13.85 -8.75
C PRO A 30 3.01 13.21 -9.09
N GLN A 31 3.68 12.57 -8.13
CA GLN A 31 5.00 11.97 -8.30
C GLN A 31 4.94 10.47 -8.60
N GLN A 32 3.75 9.86 -8.66
CA GLN A 32 3.57 8.42 -8.86
C GLN A 32 2.53 8.17 -9.95
N GLU A 33 2.82 7.20 -10.83
CA GLU A 33 1.89 6.75 -11.84
C GLU A 33 0.84 5.81 -11.22
N ILE A 34 -0.39 5.86 -11.73
CA ILE A 34 -1.47 4.98 -11.27
C ILE A 34 -1.52 3.77 -12.20
N ASN A 35 -1.40 2.57 -11.63
CA ASN A 35 -1.67 1.32 -12.33
C ASN A 35 -3.18 1.01 -12.27
N TYR A 36 -3.83 1.05 -13.42
CA TYR A 36 -5.24 0.75 -13.65
C TYR A 36 -5.51 -0.73 -13.94
N GLY A 37 -4.46 -1.55 -14.03
CA GLY A 37 -4.55 -3.01 -14.10
C GLY A 37 -4.70 -3.57 -15.51
N SER A 38 -4.30 -2.80 -16.53
CA SER A 38 -4.42 -3.22 -17.94
C SER A 38 -3.35 -4.22 -18.37
N GLY A 39 -2.22 -4.27 -17.64
CA GLY A 39 -1.04 -5.07 -17.97
C GLY A 39 -0.08 -4.42 -18.97
N LYS A 40 -0.37 -3.21 -19.45
CA LYS A 40 0.54 -2.39 -20.25
C LYS A 40 1.64 -1.77 -19.37
N ALA A 41 2.56 -1.04 -20.00
CA ALA A 41 3.43 -0.13 -19.26
C ALA A 41 2.57 0.93 -18.54
N VAL A 42 2.77 1.09 -17.23
CA VAL A 42 1.96 1.98 -16.37
C VAL A 42 1.90 3.42 -16.93
N ALA A 43 3.01 3.92 -17.48
CA ALA A 43 3.12 5.26 -18.07
C ALA A 43 2.18 5.49 -19.28
N GLY A 44 1.73 4.41 -19.93
CA GLY A 44 0.81 4.46 -21.06
C GLY A 44 -0.65 4.22 -20.66
N GLU A 45 -0.96 4.00 -19.39
CA GLU A 45 -2.31 3.74 -18.92
C GLU A 45 -3.10 5.03 -18.64
N SER A 46 -4.41 4.94 -18.83
CA SER A 46 -5.36 5.99 -18.55
C SER A 46 -6.55 5.43 -17.76
N ILE A 47 -7.43 6.30 -17.28
CA ILE A 47 -8.67 5.87 -16.62
C ILE A 47 -9.57 5.03 -17.55
N ALA A 48 -9.44 5.17 -18.88
CA ALA A 48 -10.18 4.36 -19.84
C ALA A 48 -9.74 2.88 -19.85
N ASP A 49 -8.57 2.58 -19.31
CA ASP A 49 -8.05 1.22 -19.16
C ASP A 49 -8.53 0.56 -17.85
N ALA A 50 -9.20 1.32 -16.97
CA ALA A 50 -9.75 0.79 -15.73
C ALA A 50 -10.94 -0.14 -16.01
N GLY A 51 -10.97 -1.29 -15.34
CA GLY A 51 -12.07 -2.24 -15.39
C GLY A 51 -12.87 -2.28 -14.08
N GLU A 52 -13.01 -3.47 -13.53
CA GLU A 52 -13.70 -3.69 -12.26
C GLU A 52 -13.04 -2.94 -11.09
N PRO A 53 -13.82 -2.45 -10.11
CA PRO A 53 -13.26 -1.81 -8.93
C PRO A 53 -12.31 -2.73 -8.14
N LEU A 54 -11.23 -2.14 -7.61
CA LEU A 54 -10.32 -2.84 -6.70
C LEU A 54 -11.09 -3.41 -5.50
N ARG A 55 -10.98 -4.72 -5.28
CA ARG A 55 -11.55 -5.41 -4.11
C ARG A 55 -10.44 -5.85 -3.17
N VAL A 56 -10.43 -5.29 -1.97
CA VAL A 56 -9.53 -5.73 -0.90
C VAL A 56 -10.19 -6.85 -0.11
N ARG A 57 -9.54 -8.00 -0.04
CA ARG A 57 -9.99 -9.16 0.76
C ARG A 57 -9.04 -9.35 1.92
N TRP A 58 -9.57 -9.28 3.13
CA TRP A 58 -8.83 -9.61 4.35
C TRP A 58 -9.01 -11.09 4.65
N TYR A 59 -7.90 -11.79 4.85
CA TYR A 59 -7.90 -13.20 5.24
C TYR A 59 -7.44 -13.32 6.68
N GLY A 60 -7.86 -14.38 7.39
CA GLY A 60 -7.47 -14.57 8.80
C GLY A 60 -5.96 -14.70 9.03
N GLY A 61 -5.19 -15.05 7.98
CA GLY A 61 -3.73 -15.08 8.01
C GLY A 61 -3.04 -13.78 7.59
N SER A 62 -3.77 -12.70 7.31
CA SER A 62 -3.17 -11.41 6.99
C SER A 62 -2.68 -10.72 8.28
N TYR A 63 -1.41 -10.33 8.35
CA TYR A 63 -0.83 -9.64 9.50
C TYR A 63 0.17 -8.56 9.07
N LEU A 64 0.47 -7.62 9.97
CA LEU A 64 1.57 -6.66 9.84
C LEU A 64 2.71 -7.09 10.76
N GLU A 65 3.87 -7.35 10.18
CA GLU A 65 5.09 -7.60 10.94
C GLU A 65 5.78 -6.27 11.25
N ILE A 66 5.93 -5.97 12.54
CA ILE A 66 6.49 -4.69 12.99
C ILE A 66 7.63 -4.99 13.95
N PRO A 67 8.87 -4.69 13.58
CA PRO A 67 10.01 -4.93 14.45
C PRO A 67 9.94 -3.98 15.66
N LEU A 68 10.09 -4.52 16.86
CA LEU A 68 10.13 -3.78 18.11
C LEU A 68 11.55 -3.78 18.66
N SER A 69 12.05 -2.60 19.04
CA SER A 69 13.29 -2.43 19.80
C SER A 69 12.99 -1.79 21.15
N ARG A 70 13.79 -2.13 22.17
CA ARG A 70 13.72 -1.49 23.49
C ARG A 70 14.47 -0.16 23.50
#